data_AF-A0A699Z347-F1
#
_entry.id   AF-A0A699Z347-F1
#
_cell.length_a   1.000
_cell.length_b   1.000
_cell.length_c   1.000
_cell.angle_alpha   90.00
_cell.angle_beta   90.00
_cell.angle_gamma   90.00
#
_symmetry.space_group_name_H-M   'P 1'
#
loop_
_entity.id
_entity.type
_entity.pdbx_description
1 polymer ?
#
loop_
_entity_poly.entity_id
_entity_poly.type
_entity_poly.pdbx_seq_one_letter_code
_entity_poly.pdbx_strand_id
1 'polypeptide(L)'
;YADLLYTLGGNGHLKLARSYYSKAVELSAGTNMRALWGVMMCSANVTDKVSLQDSRTRAQIELPELAARAVLKEYKTHAPNKVAVATVVLEAALPKTSGGS
;
A
#
# COMPACT_ATOMS: atom_id res chain seq x y z
N TYR A 1 -8.24 -13.60 -4.87
CA TYR A 1 -9.12 -12.71 -5.65
C TYR A 1 -8.50 -11.33 -5.87
N ALA A 2 -8.00 -10.65 -4.85
CA ALA A 2 -7.33 -9.34 -4.99
C ALA A 2 -6.19 -9.35 -6.03
N ASP A 3 -5.31 -10.37 -6.01
CA ASP A 3 -4.21 -10.50 -6.99
C ASP A 3 -4.69 -10.60 -8.45
N LEU A 4 -5.83 -11.25 -8.69
CA LEU A 4 -6.40 -11.38 -10.04
C LEU A 4 -6.88 -10.03 -10.54
N LEU A 5 -7.57 -9.27 -9.69
CA LEU A 5 -8.02 -7.91 -10.01
C LEU A 5 -6.85 -6.96 -10.24
N TYR A 6 -5.77 -7.09 -9.45
CA TYR A 6 -4.57 -6.30 -9.66
C TYR A 6 -3.91 -6.64 -11.01
N THR A 7 -3.84 -7.93 -11.37
CA THR A 7 -3.25 -8.41 -12.63
C THR A 7 -4.07 -7.97 -13.85
N LEU A 8 -5.40 -8.00 -13.75
CA LEU A 8 -6.29 -7.49 -14.80
C LEU A 8 -6.09 -6.00 -15.08
N GLY A 9 -5.61 -5.25 -14.07
CA GLY A 9 -5.30 -3.83 -14.20
C GLY A 9 -6.53 -2.97 -14.50
N GLY A 10 -6.28 -1.69 -14.77
CA GLY A 10 -7.36 -0.72 -14.95
C GLY A 10 -7.87 -0.16 -13.61
N ASN A 11 -8.23 1.11 -13.62
CA ASN A 11 -8.44 1.90 -12.41
C ASN A 11 -9.58 1.35 -11.52
N GLY A 12 -10.66 0.86 -12.13
CA GLY A 12 -11.76 0.19 -11.41
C GLY A 12 -11.33 -1.09 -10.70
N HIS A 13 -10.56 -1.95 -11.37
CA HIS A 13 -10.06 -3.18 -10.76
C HIS A 13 -9.00 -2.90 -9.70
N LEU A 14 -8.13 -1.91 -9.88
CA LEU A 14 -7.11 -1.53 -8.89
C LEU A 14 -7.74 -1.01 -7.59
N LYS A 15 -8.79 -0.18 -7.69
CA LYS A 15 -9.55 0.28 -6.51
C LYS A 15 -10.21 -0.90 -5.78
N LEU A 16 -10.79 -1.83 -6.54
CA LEU A 16 -11.44 -2.99 -5.98
C LEU A 16 -10.42 -3.95 -5.34
N ALA A 17 -9.29 -4.21 -6.01
CA ALA A 17 -8.17 -4.98 -5.50
C ALA A 17 -7.64 -4.40 -4.18
N ARG A 18 -7.44 -3.08 -4.12
CA ARG A 18 -7.06 -2.37 -2.90
C ARG A 18 -8.04 -2.62 -1.76
N SER A 19 -9.34 -2.57 -2.05
CA SER A 19 -10.39 -2.79 -1.04
C SER A 19 -10.36 -4.21 -0.48
N TYR A 20 -10.09 -5.21 -1.34
CA TYR A 20 -9.90 -6.59 -0.90
C TYR A 20 -8.60 -6.78 -0.11
N TYR A 21 -7.50 -6.15 -0.51
CA TYR A 21 -6.27 -6.18 0.27
C TYR A 21 -6.43 -5.51 1.63
N SER A 22 -7.10 -4.36 1.72
CA SER A 22 -7.39 -3.70 3.00
C SER A 22 -8.19 -4.61 3.93
N LYS A 23 -9.24 -5.28 3.43
CA LYS A 23 -9.98 -6.30 4.22
C LYS A 23 -9.08 -7.45 4.67
N ALA A 24 -8.16 -7.91 3.82
CA ALA A 24 -7.23 -8.97 4.20
C ALA A 24 -6.22 -8.51 5.28
N VAL A 25 -5.81 -7.24 5.25
CA VAL A 25 -5.00 -6.61 6.31
C VAL A 25 -5.79 -6.58 7.63
N GLU A 26 -7.05 -6.15 7.60
CA GLU A 26 -7.93 -6.14 8.78
C GLU A 26 -8.12 -7.54 9.37
N LEU A 27 -8.44 -8.53 8.53
CA LEU A 27 -8.65 -9.93 8.95
C LEU A 27 -7.38 -10.59 9.51
N SER A 28 -6.20 -10.18 9.03
CA SER A 28 -4.91 -10.69 9.51
C SER A 28 -4.30 -9.86 10.64
N ALA A 29 -5.06 -8.89 11.18
CA ALA A 29 -4.56 -7.93 12.17
C ALA A 29 -3.24 -7.25 11.75
N GLY A 30 -3.05 -7.03 10.44
CA GLY A 30 -1.87 -6.36 9.89
C GLY A 30 -0.64 -7.24 9.67
N THR A 31 -0.75 -8.56 9.80
CA THR A 31 0.40 -9.49 9.65
C THR A 31 0.57 -10.01 8.23
N ASN A 32 -0.46 -9.91 7.37
CA ASN A 32 -0.38 -10.42 6.01
C ASN A 32 0.46 -9.49 5.12
N MET A 33 1.76 -9.82 5.00
CA MET A 33 2.70 -9.10 4.14
C MET A 33 2.20 -8.94 2.70
N ARG A 34 1.60 -9.98 2.11
CA ARG A 34 1.10 -9.92 0.72
C ARG A 34 0.01 -8.88 0.57
N ALA A 35 -0.89 -8.78 1.55
CA ALA A 35 -1.94 -7.79 1.55
C ALA A 35 -1.40 -6.36 1.74
N LEU A 36 -0.42 -6.17 2.64
CA LEU A 36 0.25 -4.88 2.83
C LEU A 36 0.92 -4.39 1.54
N TRP A 37 1.68 -5.27 0.86
CA TRP A 37 2.27 -4.96 -0.44
C TRP A 37 1.21 -4.67 -1.50
N GLY A 38 0.14 -5.44 -1.54
CA GLY A 38 -0.99 -5.21 -2.45
C GLY A 38 -1.62 -3.83 -2.29
N VAL A 39 -1.82 -3.37 -1.05
CA VAL A 39 -2.34 -2.00 -0.78
C VAL A 39 -1.39 -0.92 -1.32
N MET A 40 -0.08 -1.05 -1.07
CA MET A 40 0.91 -0.08 -1.56
C MET A 40 0.95 -0.03 -3.09
N MET A 41 1.03 -1.20 -3.74
CA MET A 41 1.11 -1.31 -5.19
C MET A 41 -0.16 -0.82 -5.88
N CYS A 42 -1.34 -1.14 -5.35
CA CYS A 42 -2.59 -0.60 -5.88
C CYS A 42 -2.60 0.92 -5.80
N SER A 43 -2.21 1.51 -4.66
CA SER A 43 -2.21 2.95 -4.49
C SER A 43 -1.18 3.69 -5.36
N ALA A 44 -0.05 3.06 -5.67
CA ALA A 44 0.93 3.62 -6.61
C ALA A 44 0.46 3.60 -8.08
N ASN A 45 -0.39 2.63 -8.45
CA ASN A 45 -0.87 2.44 -9.83
C ASN A 45 -2.27 3.03 -10.09
N VAL A 46 -3.00 3.44 -9.05
CA VAL A 46 -4.26 4.19 -9.19
C VAL A 46 -3.92 5.60 -9.64
N THR A 47 -4.32 5.95 -10.86
CA THR A 47 -3.99 7.23 -11.51
C THR A 47 -4.93 8.38 -11.16
N ASP A 48 -5.96 8.13 -10.34
CA ASP A 48 -6.92 9.16 -9.98
C ASP A 48 -6.26 10.20 -9.07
N LYS A 49 -6.47 11.48 -9.41
CA LYS A 49 -6.09 12.58 -8.52
C LYS A 49 -6.98 12.55 -7.28
N VAL A 50 -6.38 12.17 -6.17
CA VAL A 50 -7.00 12.03 -4.85
C VAL A 50 -7.19 13.46 -4.29
N SER A 51 -8.43 13.97 -4.28
CA SER A 51 -8.74 15.31 -3.74
C SER A 51 -8.58 15.34 -2.22
N LEU A 52 -7.75 16.25 -1.71
CA LEU A 52 -7.42 16.41 -0.29
C LEU A 52 -8.62 16.85 0.58
N GLN A 53 -9.75 17.24 -0.01
CA GLN A 53 -10.91 17.76 0.72
C GLN A 53 -11.81 16.68 1.33
N ASP A 54 -11.65 15.41 0.96
CA ASP A 54 -12.49 14.31 1.43
C ASP A 54 -11.72 13.38 2.38
N SER A 55 -12.30 13.09 3.55
CA SER A 55 -11.69 12.26 4.60
C SER A 55 -11.43 10.82 4.14
N ARG A 56 -12.30 10.26 3.28
CA ARG A 56 -12.10 8.93 2.66
C ARG A 56 -10.92 8.95 1.69
N THR A 57 -10.67 10.10 1.09
CA THR A 57 -9.64 10.33 0.08
C THR A 57 -8.29 10.55 0.77
N ARG A 58 -8.27 11.23 1.92
CA ARG A 58 -7.11 11.30 2.82
C ARG A 58 -6.69 9.92 3.36
N ALA A 59 -7.63 9.08 3.79
CA ALA A 59 -7.32 7.71 4.20
C ALA A 59 -6.63 6.90 3.07
N GLN A 60 -6.98 7.15 1.81
CA GLN A 60 -6.33 6.52 0.65
C GLN A 60 -4.89 7.01 0.44
N ILE A 61 -4.55 8.22 0.89
CA ILE A 61 -3.18 8.78 0.87
C ILE A 61 -2.34 8.18 2.01
N GLU A 62 -2.94 7.98 3.19
CA GLU A 62 -2.23 7.51 4.39
C GLU A 62 -2.07 5.98 4.44
N LEU A 63 -2.93 5.23 3.74
CA LEU A 63 -2.91 3.76 3.69
C LEU A 63 -1.58 3.14 3.20
N PRO A 64 -0.94 3.64 2.11
CA PRO A 64 0.36 3.14 1.67
C PRO A 64 1.47 3.34 2.70
N GLU A 65 1.49 4.48 3.35
CA GLU A 65 2.51 4.79 4.38
C GLU A 65 2.33 3.91 5.62
N LEU A 66 1.07 3.71 6.05
CA LEU A 66 0.75 2.79 7.14
C LEU A 66 1.17 1.34 6.80
N ALA A 67 0.92 0.90 5.57
CA ALA A 67 1.34 -0.41 5.11
C ALA A 67 2.87 -0.56 5.08
N ALA A 68 3.59 0.45 4.61
CA ALA A 68 5.05 0.46 4.62
C ALA A 68 5.63 0.35 6.04
N ARG A 69 5.05 1.07 7.01
CA ARG A 69 5.45 0.95 8.42
C ARG A 69 5.23 -0.44 8.99
N ALA A 70 4.10 -1.07 8.67
CA ALA A 70 3.82 -2.43 9.10
C ALA A 70 4.82 -3.44 8.51
N VAL A 71 5.15 -3.30 7.21
CA VAL A 71 6.19 -4.14 6.57
C VAL A 71 7.55 -3.93 7.24
N LEU A 72 7.97 -2.69 7.50
CA LEU A 72 9.25 -2.43 8.18
C LEU A 72 9.31 -3.04 9.58
N LYS A 73 8.21 -2.99 10.34
CA LYS A 73 8.14 -3.63 11.66
C LYS A 73 8.39 -5.14 11.54
N GLU A 74 7.79 -5.78 10.55
CA GLU A 74 7.94 -7.22 10.33
C GLU A 74 9.36 -7.60 9.92
N TYR A 75 10.01 -6.80 9.07
CA TYR A 75 11.42 -6.98 8.72
C TYR A 75 12.35 -6.81 9.93
N LYS A 76 12.07 -5.87 10.84
CA LYS A 76 12.87 -5.71 12.06
C LYS A 76 12.78 -6.94 12.97
N THR A 77 11.62 -7.58 13.04
CA THR A 77 11.40 -8.78 13.85
C THR A 77 12.04 -10.03 13.24
N HIS A 78 11.81 -10.26 11.95
CA HIS A 78 12.15 -11.55 11.31
C HIS A 78 13.43 -11.54 10.48
N ALA A 79 13.90 -10.38 10.03
CA ALA A 79 15.07 -10.24 9.17
C ALA A 79 15.82 -8.91 9.41
N PRO A 80 16.38 -8.69 10.61
CA PRO A 80 16.98 -7.41 11.00
C PRO A 80 18.14 -6.99 10.07
N ASN A 81 18.87 -7.97 9.52
CA ASN A 81 19.95 -7.75 8.55
C ASN A 81 19.47 -7.24 7.18
N LYS A 82 18.18 -7.37 6.85
CA LYS A 82 17.59 -6.92 5.58
C LYS A 82 16.80 -5.63 5.71
N VAL A 83 16.73 -5.04 6.91
CA VAL A 83 15.95 -3.81 7.17
C VAL A 83 16.42 -2.67 6.27
N ALA A 84 17.73 -2.47 6.11
CA ALA A 84 18.27 -1.41 5.26
C ALA A 84 17.79 -1.53 3.80
N VAL A 85 17.78 -2.75 3.25
CA VAL A 85 17.29 -3.02 1.89
C VAL A 85 15.78 -2.80 1.81
N ALA A 86 15.02 -3.29 2.81
CA ALA A 86 13.58 -3.12 2.86
C ALA A 86 13.17 -1.64 2.91
N THR A 87 13.88 -0.81 3.68
CA THR A 87 13.64 0.64 3.74
C THR A 87 13.79 1.30 2.38
N VAL A 88 14.89 1.03 1.68
CA VAL A 88 15.15 1.63 0.35
C VAL A 88 14.06 1.23 -0.66
N VAL A 89 13.65 -0.05 -0.66
CA VAL A 89 12.61 -0.54 -1.58
C VAL A 89 11.25 0.08 -1.26
N LEU A 90 10.91 0.23 0.03
CA LEU A 90 9.64 0.82 0.44
C LEU A 90 9.57 2.32 0.13
N GLU A 91 10.66 3.05 0.33
CA GLU A 91 10.74 4.47 -0.06
C GLU A 91 10.58 4.67 -1.57
N ALA A 92 11.15 3.78 -2.38
CA ALA A 92 10.97 3.82 -3.83
C ALA A 92 9.54 3.47 -4.29
N ALA A 93 8.83 2.63 -3.55
CA ALA A 93 7.49 2.16 -3.87
C ALA A 93 6.37 3.10 -3.39
N LEU A 94 6.65 3.95 -2.40
CA LEU A 94 5.68 4.94 -1.93
C LEU A 94 5.41 5.97 -3.04
N PRO A 95 4.14 6.26 -3.36
CA PRO A 95 3.83 7.32 -4.30
C PRO A 95 4.43 8.61 -3.76
N LYS A 96 5.34 9.24 -4.53
CA LYS A 96 5.89 10.56 -4.16
C LYS A 96 4.71 11.50 -4.02
N THR A 97 4.43 11.94 -2.81
CA THR A 97 3.50 13.04 -2.60
C THR A 97 4.13 14.22 -3.32
N SER A 98 3.60 14.59 -4.49
CA SER A 98 4.02 15.77 -5.21
C SER A 98 3.54 16.98 -4.42
N GLY A 99 4.28 17.32 -3.36
CA GLY A 99 4.25 18.62 -2.74
C GLY A 99 5.29 19.49 -3.45
N GLY A 100 4.82 20.55 -4.11
CA GLY A 100 5.65 21.71 -4.43
C GLY A 100 5.87 21.99 -5.91
N SER A 101 4.90 22.70 -6.51
CA SER A 101 5.13 23.98 -7.22
C SER A 101 3.81 24.74 -7.21
#